data_AF-A0AA38LCN3-F1
#
_entry.id   AF-A0AA38LCN3-F1
#
_cell.length_a   1.000
_cell.length_b   1.000
_cell.length_c   1.000
_cell.angle_alpha   90.00
_cell.angle_beta   90.00
_cell.angle_gamma   90.00
#
_symmetry.space_group_name_H-M   'P 1'
#
loop_
_entity.id
_entity.type
_entity.pdbx_description
1 polymer ?
#
loop_
_entity_poly.entity_id
_entity_poly.type
_entity_poly.pdbx_seq_one_letter_code
_entity_poly.pdbx_strand_id
1 'polypeptide(L)'
;MATFAKPENALKRAEELMNVGQKQAALQALHDLITSKRYRAWQKTLEKIMFKYVELCVDMRRGRFAKDGLIQYRIVCQQVNVSSLEEVIKYFLQLSSERAEQAQAQAQASEIALDVEDLEAEKRPEDLMLSFVSGEKGKDRSDRELVTPWFKFLWETYRTVLEILRNNSKLEALYAMTAHRAFQFCLQYKRTTEFRRLCEIIRNHLSNLNKYRDQRDRPDLSLPESLQLYLDTRFEQLKIATELELWQEAFRSIEDIHGLMCMVKKTPKPQMMAIYYSKLTKIFWISESHLYHAYAWYKLYVLQKSYNKNLTQKDLQLMASSVLLAAISVVPYDHRHGAPHFEIENEKERSLKMAGLLGFSLDPKRDAREV
;
A
#
# COMPACT_ATOMS: atom_id res chain seq x y z
N MET A 1 24.74 30.32 -8.23
CA MET A 1 24.75 28.84 -8.31
C MET A 1 26.20 28.39 -8.34
N ALA A 2 26.60 27.49 -7.43
CA ALA A 2 27.95 26.95 -7.43
C ALA A 2 28.09 25.92 -8.56
N THR A 3 28.71 26.31 -9.68
CA THR A 3 29.00 25.37 -10.76
C THR A 3 30.30 24.63 -10.46
N PHE A 4 30.18 23.39 -9.99
CA PHE A 4 31.34 22.52 -9.82
C PHE A 4 31.86 22.03 -11.18
N ALA A 5 33.19 21.90 -11.29
CA ALA A 5 33.84 21.30 -12.46
C ALA A 5 33.95 19.76 -12.33
N LYS A 6 34.11 19.26 -11.10
CA LYS A 6 34.20 17.84 -10.76
C LYS A 6 33.19 17.48 -9.66
N PRO A 7 32.42 16.38 -9.79
CA PRO A 7 31.48 15.93 -8.75
C PRO A 7 32.14 15.69 -7.39
N GLU A 8 33.40 15.23 -7.37
CA GLU A 8 34.17 14.99 -6.14
C GLU A 8 34.32 16.25 -5.29
N ASN A 9 34.44 17.42 -5.92
CA ASN A 9 34.58 18.69 -5.22
C ASN A 9 33.27 19.11 -4.55
N ALA A 10 32.13 18.76 -5.14
CA ALA A 10 30.82 19.02 -4.56
C ALA A 10 30.61 18.18 -3.29
N LEU A 11 31.04 16.92 -3.29
CA LEU A 11 30.99 16.05 -2.11
C LEU A 11 31.81 16.63 -0.96
N LYS A 12 33.09 16.96 -1.20
CA LYS A 12 33.96 17.57 -0.19
C LYS A 12 33.39 18.88 0.35
N ARG A 13 32.85 19.72 -0.54
CA ARG A 13 32.24 20.99 -0.14
C ARG A 13 31.00 20.77 0.74
N ALA A 14 30.18 19.77 0.43
CA ALA A 14 29.03 19.42 1.26
C ALA A 14 29.46 18.92 2.64
N GLU A 15 30.50 18.09 2.72
CA GLU A 15 31.08 17.61 3.99
C GLU A 15 31.62 18.76 4.85
N GLU A 16 32.36 19.70 4.24
CA GLU A 16 32.82 20.92 4.93
C GLU A 16 31.66 21.74 5.48
N LEU A 17 30.62 21.98 4.67
CA LEU A 17 29.44 22.72 5.09
C LEU A 17 28.67 22.01 6.21
N MET A 18 28.64 20.67 6.19
CA MET A 18 28.06 19.87 7.26
C MET A 18 28.85 19.99 8.57
N ASN A 19 30.19 19.99 8.51
CA ASN A 19 31.05 20.15 9.68
C ASN A 19 30.87 21.50 10.37
N VAL A 20 30.51 22.55 9.61
CA VAL A 20 30.20 23.89 10.13
C VAL A 20 28.71 24.02 10.52
N GLY A 21 27.92 22.94 10.45
CA GLY A 21 26.50 22.93 10.82
C GLY A 21 25.55 23.48 9.74
N GLN A 22 26.06 23.90 8.58
CA GLN A 22 25.26 24.47 7.48
C GLN A 22 24.62 23.39 6.59
N LYS A 23 23.80 22.50 7.18
CA LYS A 23 23.14 21.39 6.46
C LYS A 23 22.30 21.85 5.26
N GLN A 24 21.60 22.99 5.36
CA GLN A 24 20.77 23.52 4.27
C GLN A 24 21.62 23.94 3.04
N ALA A 25 22.77 24.57 3.27
CA ALA A 25 23.68 24.98 2.21
C ALA A 25 24.36 23.77 1.56
N ALA A 26 24.75 22.78 2.37
CA ALA A 26 25.26 21.49 1.89
C ALA A 26 24.24 20.79 0.98
N LEU A 27 22.98 20.69 1.42
CA LEU A 27 21.90 20.09 0.65
C LEU A 27 21.68 20.82 -0.69
N GLN A 28 21.68 22.15 -0.69
CA GLN A 28 21.51 22.93 -1.92
C GLN A 28 22.67 22.71 -2.90
N ALA A 29 23.92 22.67 -2.41
CA ALA A 29 25.09 22.44 -3.25
C ALA A 29 25.04 21.07 -3.96
N LEU A 30 24.60 20.03 -3.24
CA LEU A 30 24.39 18.70 -3.82
C LEU A 30 23.19 18.66 -4.77
N HIS A 31 22.09 19.35 -4.42
CA HIS A 31 20.90 19.45 -5.26
C HIS A 31 21.22 20.10 -6.63
N ASP A 32 21.94 21.21 -6.62
CA ASP A 32 22.35 21.94 -7.83
C ASP A 32 23.23 21.06 -8.74
N LEU A 33 24.03 20.16 -8.16
CA LEU A 33 24.85 19.23 -8.92
C LEU A 33 24.00 18.13 -9.57
N ILE A 34 23.12 17.48 -8.80
CA ILE A 34 22.29 16.35 -9.26
C ILE A 34 21.29 16.81 -10.33
N THR A 35 20.76 18.03 -10.18
CA THR A 35 19.81 18.61 -11.14
C THR A 35 20.48 19.25 -12.36
N SER A 36 21.80 19.38 -12.35
CA SER A 36 22.56 19.99 -13.43
C SER A 36 22.51 19.18 -14.73
N LYS A 37 22.31 19.88 -15.85
CA LYS A 37 22.39 19.27 -17.20
C LYS A 37 23.79 18.77 -17.55
N ARG A 38 24.84 19.22 -16.84
CA ARG A 38 26.24 18.86 -17.12
C ARG A 38 26.57 17.41 -16.73
N TYR A 39 25.92 16.88 -15.70
CA TYR A 39 26.25 15.57 -15.11
C TYR A 39 25.17 14.53 -15.39
N ARG A 40 24.93 14.25 -16.68
CA ARG A 40 23.91 13.28 -17.13
C ARG A 40 24.42 11.86 -17.36
N ALA A 41 25.74 11.66 -17.34
CA ALA A 41 26.35 10.33 -17.43
C ALA A 41 26.58 9.78 -16.03
N TRP A 42 26.19 8.53 -15.80
CA TRP A 42 26.39 7.87 -14.52
C TRP A 42 27.88 7.70 -14.19
N GLN A 43 28.25 7.96 -12.94
CA GLN A 43 29.59 7.78 -12.39
C GLN A 43 29.48 7.26 -10.96
N LYS A 44 30.43 6.45 -10.51
CA LYS A 44 30.45 5.91 -9.13
C LYS A 44 30.50 7.01 -8.06
N THR A 45 31.08 8.17 -8.36
CA THR A 45 31.06 9.33 -7.46
C THR A 45 29.64 9.89 -7.28
N LEU A 46 28.80 9.88 -8.33
CA LEU A 46 27.41 10.37 -8.24
C LEU A 46 26.56 9.49 -7.32
N GLU A 47 26.81 8.18 -7.28
CA GLU A 47 26.16 7.28 -6.32
C GLU A 47 26.48 7.65 -4.87
N LYS A 48 27.77 7.87 -4.54
CA LYS A 48 28.18 8.34 -3.20
C LYS A 48 27.53 9.68 -2.84
N ILE A 49 27.49 10.61 -3.79
CA ILE A 49 26.83 11.90 -3.61
C ILE A 49 25.34 11.70 -3.34
N MET A 50 24.69 10.77 -4.06
CA MET A 50 23.27 10.50 -3.89
C MET A 50 22.95 9.91 -2.52
N PHE A 51 23.78 9.00 -1.99
CA PHE A 51 23.64 8.51 -0.61
C PHE A 51 23.68 9.66 0.41
N LYS A 52 24.69 10.54 0.32
CA LYS A 52 24.81 11.69 1.23
C LYS A 52 23.67 12.70 1.06
N TYR A 53 23.23 12.92 -0.18
CA TYR A 53 22.12 13.80 -0.50
C TYR A 53 20.80 13.31 0.11
N VAL A 54 20.51 12.01 -0.01
CA VAL A 54 19.34 11.37 0.60
C VAL A 54 19.40 11.47 2.13
N GLU A 55 20.56 11.20 2.73
CA GLU A 55 20.77 11.32 4.18
C GLU A 55 20.40 12.72 4.68
N LEU A 56 20.90 13.76 4.01
CA LEU A 56 20.55 15.16 4.32
C LEU A 56 19.06 15.46 4.10
N CYS A 57 18.45 14.92 3.04
CA CYS A 57 17.02 15.10 2.80
C CYS A 57 16.17 14.50 3.91
N VAL A 58 16.53 13.34 4.45
CA VAL A 58 15.81 12.67 5.55
C VAL A 58 16.01 13.43 6.85
N ASP A 59 17.26 13.75 7.21
CA ASP A 59 17.61 14.50 8.42
C ASP A 59 16.82 15.82 8.53
N MET A 60 16.67 16.52 7.40
CA MET A 60 15.98 17.80 7.35
C MET A 60 14.49 17.69 6.97
N ARG A 61 13.97 16.47 6.77
CA ARG A 61 12.61 16.18 6.30
C ARG A 61 12.22 16.93 5.01
N ARG A 62 13.18 17.11 4.10
CA ARG A 62 13.02 17.83 2.81
C ARG A 62 12.55 16.90 1.69
N GLY A 63 11.33 16.38 1.80
CA GLY A 63 10.79 15.39 0.85
C GLY A 63 10.73 15.86 -0.61
N ARG A 64 10.49 17.16 -0.85
CA ARG A 64 10.48 17.74 -2.21
C ARG A 64 11.86 17.64 -2.88
N PHE A 65 12.91 17.97 -2.14
CA PHE A 65 14.29 17.84 -2.62
C PHE A 65 14.61 16.37 -2.93
N ALA A 66 14.23 15.44 -2.05
CA ALA A 66 14.44 14.01 -2.29
C ALA A 66 13.77 13.55 -3.58
N LYS A 67 12.50 13.92 -3.78
CA LYS A 67 11.74 13.60 -5.00
C LYS A 67 12.43 14.11 -6.26
N ASP A 68 12.75 15.40 -6.31
CA ASP A 68 13.33 16.02 -7.50
C ASP A 68 14.71 15.42 -7.82
N GLY A 69 15.53 15.23 -6.79
CA GLY A 69 16.85 14.61 -6.92
C GLY A 69 16.77 13.16 -7.42
N LEU A 70 15.88 12.34 -6.86
CA LEU A 70 15.72 10.94 -7.27
C LEU A 70 15.14 10.81 -8.68
N ILE A 71 14.25 11.71 -9.12
CA ILE A 71 13.75 11.73 -10.50
C ILE A 71 14.91 11.99 -11.47
N GLN A 72 15.77 12.97 -11.18
CA GLN A 72 16.95 13.22 -12.02
C GLN A 72 17.93 12.06 -11.98
N TYR A 73 18.18 11.49 -10.80
CA TYR A 73 19.08 10.36 -10.65
C TYR A 73 18.58 9.11 -11.41
N ARG A 74 17.26 8.86 -11.41
CA ARG A 74 16.64 7.82 -12.25
C ARG A 74 16.97 8.01 -13.72
N ILE A 75 16.85 9.24 -14.24
CA ILE A 75 17.17 9.54 -15.65
C ILE A 75 18.64 9.22 -15.96
N VAL A 76 19.56 9.57 -15.06
CA VAL A 76 21.00 9.30 -15.21
C VAL A 76 21.32 7.80 -15.18
N CYS A 77 20.64 7.03 -14.31
CA CYS A 77 20.91 5.61 -14.11
C CYS A 77 20.21 4.70 -15.12
N GLN A 78 19.10 5.13 -15.73
CA GLN A 78 18.14 4.28 -16.47
C GLN A 78 18.82 3.37 -17.51
N GLN A 79 19.78 3.89 -18.27
CA GLN A 79 20.42 3.15 -19.37
C GLN A 79 21.70 2.43 -18.95
N VAL A 80 22.34 2.84 -17.87
CA VAL A 80 23.71 2.41 -17.52
C VAL A 80 23.72 1.47 -16.32
N ASN A 81 23.14 1.89 -15.20
CA ASN A 81 23.22 1.15 -13.94
C ASN A 81 21.95 1.35 -13.09
N VAL A 82 20.90 0.61 -13.42
CA VAL A 82 19.62 0.66 -12.69
C VAL A 82 19.77 0.15 -11.25
N SER A 83 20.70 -0.77 -10.99
CA SER A 83 20.98 -1.30 -9.65
C SER A 83 21.49 -0.21 -8.69
N SER A 84 22.22 0.79 -9.19
CA SER A 84 22.64 1.93 -8.38
C SER A 84 21.45 2.74 -7.85
N LEU A 85 20.41 2.94 -8.67
CA LEU A 85 19.15 3.55 -8.24
C LEU A 85 18.44 2.69 -7.20
N GLU A 86 18.45 1.37 -7.38
CA GLU A 86 17.83 0.42 -6.45
C GLU A 86 18.44 0.53 -5.04
N GLU A 87 19.77 0.53 -4.94
CA GLU A 87 20.49 0.63 -3.65
C GLU A 87 20.26 1.97 -2.96
N VAL A 88 20.29 3.08 -3.72
CA VAL A 88 19.96 4.41 -3.18
C VAL A 88 18.53 4.46 -2.63
N ILE A 89 17.56 3.86 -3.34
CA ILE A 89 16.17 3.82 -2.90
C ILE A 89 16.00 2.94 -1.65
N LYS A 90 16.66 1.77 -1.59
CA LYS A 90 16.66 0.92 -0.39
C LYS A 90 17.18 1.68 0.82
N TYR A 91 18.29 2.40 0.66
CA TYR A 91 18.87 3.23 1.72
C TYR A 91 17.94 4.38 2.13
N PHE A 92 17.31 5.07 1.17
CA PHE A 92 16.34 6.13 1.46
C PHE A 92 15.15 5.62 2.29
N LEU A 93 14.60 4.47 1.92
CA LEU A 93 13.50 3.82 2.63
C LEU A 93 13.92 3.42 4.04
N GLN A 94 15.08 2.76 4.18
CA GLN A 94 15.61 2.32 5.47
C GLN A 94 15.81 3.49 6.42
N LEU A 95 16.54 4.53 6.00
CA LEU A 95 16.81 5.69 6.84
C LEU A 95 15.52 6.43 7.23
N SER A 96 14.56 6.55 6.30
CA SER A 96 13.25 7.17 6.61
C SER A 96 12.45 6.36 7.63
N SER A 97 12.47 5.03 7.54
CA SER A 97 11.80 4.13 8.49
C SER A 97 12.46 4.21 9.87
N GLU A 98 13.80 4.10 9.94
CA GLU A 98 14.55 4.17 11.20
C GLU A 98 14.31 5.49 11.93
N ARG A 99 14.28 6.62 11.21
CA ARG A 99 13.98 7.93 11.82
C ARG A 99 12.55 8.02 12.36
N ALA A 100 11.58 7.43 11.65
CA ALA A 100 10.20 7.40 12.12
C ALA A 100 10.03 6.52 13.37
N GLU A 101 10.70 5.37 13.41
CA GLU A 101 10.72 4.46 14.57
C GLU A 101 11.44 5.11 15.77
N GLN A 102 12.56 5.80 15.54
CA GLN A 102 13.25 6.58 16.58
C GLN A 102 12.34 7.66 17.18
N ALA A 103 11.62 8.41 16.33
CA ALA A 103 10.70 9.44 16.80
C ALA A 103 9.54 8.84 17.62
N GLN A 104 9.03 7.67 17.21
CA GLN A 104 8.01 6.96 17.98
C GLN A 104 8.55 6.47 19.32
N ALA A 105 9.74 5.87 19.35
CA ALA A 105 10.36 5.39 20.58
C ALA A 105 10.66 6.54 21.55
N GLN A 106 11.08 7.71 21.04
CA GLN A 106 11.28 8.92 21.85
C GLN A 106 9.97 9.45 22.44
N ALA A 107 8.88 9.45 21.67
CA ALA A 107 7.56 9.87 22.17
C ALA A 107 7.07 8.91 23.27
N GLN A 108 7.22 7.59 23.08
CA GLN A 108 6.88 6.59 24.09
C GLN A 108 7.74 6.70 25.35
N ALA A 109 9.05 6.93 25.22
CA ALA A 109 9.93 7.13 26.36
C ALA A 109 9.59 8.40 27.15
N SER A 110 9.22 9.48 26.44
CA SER A 110 8.79 10.74 27.05
C SER A 110 7.47 10.57 27.81
N GLU A 111 6.54 9.78 27.28
CA GLU A 111 5.29 9.43 27.96
C GLU A 111 5.57 8.66 29.26
N ILE A 112 6.42 7.62 29.22
CA ILE A 112 6.78 6.84 30.42
C ILE A 112 7.45 7.74 31.47
N ALA A 113 8.32 8.66 31.06
CA ALA A 113 8.97 9.59 31.98
C ALA A 113 7.96 10.52 32.65
N LEU A 114 7.00 11.06 31.89
CA LEU A 114 5.94 11.93 32.41
C LEU A 114 4.99 11.16 33.36
N ASP A 115 4.64 9.91 33.03
CA ASP A 115 3.75 9.08 33.86
C ASP A 115 4.39 8.68 35.21
N VAL A 116 5.72 8.67 35.30
CA VAL A 116 6.47 8.42 36.55
C VAL A 116 6.61 9.70 37.40
N GLU A 117 6.64 10.89 36.78
CA GLU A 117 6.68 12.18 37.50
C GLU A 117 5.29 12.68 37.96
N ASP A 118 4.18 12.19 37.37
CA ASP A 118 2.81 12.69 37.60
C ASP A 118 2.05 12.00 38.77
N LEU A 119 2.72 11.21 39.62
CA LEU A 119 2.09 10.67 40.84
C LEU A 119 1.85 11.73 41.92
N GLU A 120 2.52 12.90 41.85
CA GLU A 120 2.43 13.98 42.84
C GLU A 120 1.91 15.32 42.30
N ALA A 121 1.67 15.46 40.99
CA ALA A 121 1.18 16.70 40.41
C ALA A 121 -0.35 16.68 40.26
N GLU A 122 -1.04 17.60 40.94
CA GLU A 122 -2.45 17.86 40.69
C GLU A 122 -2.64 18.25 39.21
N LYS A 123 -3.50 17.51 38.50
CA LYS A 123 -3.86 17.78 37.09
C LYS A 123 -4.04 19.28 36.86
N ARG A 124 -3.21 19.85 35.99
CA ARG A 124 -3.24 21.30 35.74
C ARG A 124 -4.64 21.73 35.26
N PRO A 125 -5.14 22.88 35.72
CA PRO A 125 -6.45 23.39 35.29
C PRO A 125 -6.57 23.52 33.77
N GLU A 126 -5.47 23.79 33.05
CA GLU A 126 -5.46 23.85 31.59
C GLU A 126 -5.74 22.49 30.93
N ASP A 127 -5.22 21.39 31.48
CA ASP A 127 -5.44 20.04 30.95
C ASP A 127 -6.89 19.59 31.16
N LEU A 128 -7.47 19.95 32.31
CA LEU A 128 -8.88 19.74 32.59
C LEU A 128 -9.75 20.49 31.57
N MET A 129 -9.48 21.79 31.34
CA MET A 129 -10.20 22.58 30.35
C MET A 129 -10.10 22.00 28.93
N LEU A 130 -8.91 21.56 28.53
CA LEU A 130 -8.70 20.99 27.20
C LEU A 130 -9.38 19.62 27.02
N SER A 131 -9.56 18.86 28.11
CA SER A 131 -10.32 17.59 28.08
C SER A 131 -11.83 17.77 27.87
N PHE A 132 -12.40 18.93 28.23
CA PHE A 132 -13.81 19.25 27.98
C PHE A 132 -14.08 19.71 26.54
N VAL A 133 -13.09 20.30 25.87
CA VAL A 133 -13.22 20.83 24.50
C VAL A 133 -12.79 19.79 23.46
N SER A 134 -11.77 19.00 23.77
CA SER A 134 -11.22 17.96 22.90
C SER A 134 -11.19 16.63 23.64
N GLY A 135 -11.67 15.55 23.00
CA GLY A 135 -11.48 14.19 23.51
C GLY A 135 -10.03 13.67 23.37
N GLU A 136 -9.10 14.53 22.94
CA GLU A 136 -7.69 14.20 22.74
C GLU A 136 -6.95 14.20 24.09
N LYS A 137 -6.29 13.09 24.41
CA LYS A 137 -5.46 12.96 25.62
C LYS A 137 -4.10 13.62 25.44
N GLY A 138 -3.35 13.82 26.53
CA GLY A 138 -1.98 14.36 26.49
C GLY A 138 -1.05 13.59 25.52
N LYS A 139 -1.16 12.26 25.51
CA LYS A 139 -0.46 11.36 24.57
C LYS A 139 -0.75 11.67 23.10
N ASP A 140 -2.01 11.94 22.75
CA ASP A 140 -2.40 12.22 21.36
C ASP A 140 -1.76 13.53 20.87
N ARG A 141 -1.51 14.48 21.78
CA ARG A 141 -0.84 15.76 21.47
C ARG A 141 0.66 15.57 21.25
N SER A 142 1.35 14.85 22.13
CA SER A 142 2.78 14.56 21.95
C SER A 142 3.05 13.76 20.68
N ASP A 143 2.20 12.77 20.36
CA ASP A 143 2.28 11.99 19.12
C ASP A 143 2.02 12.87 17.88
N ARG A 144 1.14 13.86 18.01
CA ARG A 144 0.84 14.81 16.93
C ARG A 144 1.97 15.80 16.67
N GLU A 145 2.73 16.16 17.70
CA GLU A 145 3.86 17.07 17.58
C GLU A 145 5.15 16.37 17.12
N LEU A 146 5.50 15.24 17.75
CA LEU A 146 6.78 14.59 17.53
C LEU A 146 6.71 13.52 16.42
N VAL A 147 5.72 12.63 16.47
CA VAL A 147 5.66 11.42 15.62
C VAL A 147 5.00 11.70 14.28
N THR A 148 3.89 12.43 14.29
CA THR A 148 3.07 12.68 13.09
C THR A 148 3.84 13.35 11.94
N PRO A 149 4.75 14.32 12.16
CA PRO A 149 5.57 14.85 11.08
C PRO A 149 6.47 13.81 10.41
N TRP A 150 7.03 12.87 11.18
CA TRP A 150 7.84 11.77 10.65
C TRP A 150 7.00 10.75 9.90
N PHE A 151 5.81 10.40 10.39
CA PHE A 151 4.88 9.54 9.67
C PHE A 151 4.39 10.16 8.36
N LYS A 152 4.11 11.46 8.34
CA LYS A 152 3.78 12.19 7.10
C LYS A 152 4.95 12.17 6.12
N PHE A 153 6.17 12.38 6.61
CA PHE A 153 7.37 12.31 5.77
C PHE A 153 7.58 10.90 5.21
N LEU A 154 7.50 9.86 6.04
CA LEU A 154 7.67 8.46 5.65
C LEU A 154 6.60 8.02 4.64
N TRP A 155 5.33 8.40 4.86
CA TRP A 155 4.25 8.19 3.90
C TRP A 155 4.58 8.81 2.53
N GLU A 156 5.03 10.07 2.51
CA GLU A 156 5.32 10.75 1.26
C GLU A 156 6.60 10.23 0.59
N THR A 157 7.53 9.66 1.38
CA THR A 157 8.65 8.85 0.89
C THR A 157 8.16 7.61 0.17
N TYR A 158 7.28 6.79 0.75
CA TYR A 158 6.70 5.62 0.07
C TYR A 158 6.00 6.01 -1.24
N ARG A 159 5.16 7.05 -1.20
CA ARG A 159 4.48 7.56 -2.39
C ARG A 159 5.45 8.00 -3.48
N THR A 160 6.49 8.74 -3.10
CA THR A 160 7.52 9.23 -4.04
C THR A 160 8.29 8.07 -4.66
N VAL A 161 8.69 7.08 -3.85
CA VAL A 161 9.42 5.92 -4.35
C VAL A 161 8.55 5.12 -5.31
N LEU A 162 7.28 4.85 -5.00
CA LEU A 162 6.37 4.14 -5.91
C LEU A 162 6.18 4.88 -7.25
N GLU A 163 6.09 6.21 -7.21
CA GLU A 163 6.01 7.04 -8.42
C GLU A 163 7.28 6.95 -9.29
N ILE A 164 8.45 6.85 -8.67
CA ILE A 164 9.75 6.77 -9.36
C ILE A 164 9.98 5.37 -9.94
N LEU A 165 9.57 4.33 -9.21
CA LEU A 165 9.78 2.94 -9.58
C LEU A 165 8.76 2.42 -10.62
N ARG A 166 7.63 3.11 -10.83
CA ARG A 166 6.57 2.65 -11.73
C ARG A 166 7.08 2.43 -13.17
N ASN A 167 6.40 1.53 -13.88
CA ASN A 167 6.61 1.24 -15.30
C ASN A 167 8.06 0.90 -15.66
N ASN A 168 8.81 0.26 -14.76
CA ASN A 168 10.16 -0.25 -15.04
C ASN A 168 10.25 -1.73 -14.66
N SER A 169 10.45 -2.59 -15.65
CA SER A 169 10.46 -4.04 -15.48
C SER A 169 11.60 -4.55 -14.59
N LYS A 170 12.73 -3.84 -14.56
CA LYS A 170 13.88 -4.21 -13.72
C LYS A 170 13.67 -3.88 -12.24
N LEU A 171 12.69 -3.03 -11.92
CA LEU A 171 12.45 -2.52 -10.57
C LEU A 171 11.11 -3.02 -9.98
N GLU A 172 10.43 -3.96 -10.65
CA GLU A 172 9.13 -4.49 -10.21
C GLU A 172 9.19 -5.08 -8.80
N ALA A 173 10.25 -5.84 -8.49
CA ALA A 173 10.43 -6.45 -7.18
C ALA A 173 10.58 -5.38 -6.08
N LEU A 174 11.37 -4.32 -6.35
CA LEU A 174 11.55 -3.22 -5.41
C LEU A 174 10.24 -2.41 -5.25
N TYR A 175 9.49 -2.23 -6.34
CA TYR A 175 8.17 -1.58 -6.31
C TYR A 175 7.19 -2.37 -5.43
N ALA A 176 7.08 -3.69 -5.64
CA ALA A 176 6.22 -4.57 -4.84
C ALA A 176 6.62 -4.57 -3.36
N MET A 177 7.91 -4.71 -3.07
CA MET A 177 8.44 -4.61 -1.69
C MET A 177 8.09 -3.27 -1.04
N THR A 178 8.21 -2.16 -1.77
CA THR A 178 7.87 -0.83 -1.26
C THR A 178 6.36 -0.72 -0.98
N ALA A 179 5.51 -1.24 -1.87
CA ALA A 179 4.07 -1.24 -1.67
C ALA A 179 3.67 -2.07 -0.43
N HIS A 180 4.27 -3.26 -0.26
CA HIS A 180 4.03 -4.11 0.91
C HIS A 180 4.45 -3.43 2.21
N ARG A 181 5.64 -2.82 2.24
CA ARG A 181 6.10 -2.02 3.41
C ARG A 181 5.16 -0.86 3.71
N ALA A 182 4.68 -0.16 2.68
CA ALA A 182 3.73 0.94 2.84
C ALA A 182 2.36 0.46 3.37
N PHE A 183 1.88 -0.71 2.95
CA PHE A 183 0.68 -1.31 3.53
C PHE A 183 0.86 -1.69 5.00
N GLN A 184 2.00 -2.31 5.34
CA GLN A 184 2.33 -2.68 6.72
C GLN A 184 2.47 -1.44 7.62
N PHE A 185 3.10 -0.38 7.13
CA PHE A 185 3.12 0.92 7.79
C PHE A 185 1.69 1.43 8.08
N CYS A 186 0.79 1.36 7.09
CA CYS A 186 -0.59 1.80 7.29
C CYS A 186 -1.35 0.94 8.30
N LEU A 187 -1.08 -0.38 8.34
CA LEU A 187 -1.66 -1.30 9.31
C LEU A 187 -1.16 -0.98 10.74
N GLN A 188 0.16 -0.98 10.91
CA GLN A 188 0.84 -0.81 12.20
C GLN A 188 0.42 0.48 12.91
N TYR A 189 0.31 1.58 12.15
CA TYR A 189 -0.04 2.90 12.69
C TYR A 189 -1.49 3.31 12.42
N LYS A 190 -2.35 2.36 12.00
CA LYS A 190 -3.79 2.55 11.73
C LYS A 190 -4.12 3.75 10.82
N ARG A 191 -3.28 3.99 9.80
CA ARG A 191 -3.40 5.10 8.84
C ARG A 191 -4.35 4.76 7.69
N THR A 192 -5.65 4.73 7.99
CA THR A 192 -6.67 4.30 7.01
C THR A 192 -6.84 5.27 5.82
N THR A 193 -6.56 6.56 6.00
CA THR A 193 -6.61 7.57 4.93
C THR A 193 -5.52 7.36 3.89
N GLU A 194 -4.29 7.15 4.35
CA GLU A 194 -3.12 6.85 3.53
C GLU A 194 -3.29 5.49 2.83
N PHE A 195 -3.82 4.49 3.52
CA PHE A 195 -4.10 3.18 2.93
C PHE A 195 -5.03 3.29 1.71
N ARG A 196 -6.17 3.99 1.83
CA ARG A 196 -7.09 4.20 0.70
C ARG A 196 -6.40 4.93 -0.45
N ARG A 197 -5.59 5.95 -0.15
CA ARG A 197 -4.81 6.69 -1.15
C ARG A 197 -3.76 5.81 -1.84
N LEU A 198 -3.12 4.91 -1.10
CA LEU A 198 -2.14 3.95 -1.62
C LEU A 198 -2.79 2.98 -2.61
N CYS A 199 -3.94 2.43 -2.27
CA CYS A 199 -4.71 1.55 -3.15
C CYS A 199 -5.06 2.27 -4.47
N GLU A 200 -5.49 3.53 -4.38
CA GLU A 200 -5.80 4.34 -5.56
C GLU A 200 -4.55 4.65 -6.41
N ILE A 201 -3.41 4.97 -5.80
CA ILE A 201 -2.14 5.13 -6.52
C ILE A 201 -1.80 3.85 -7.30
N ILE A 202 -1.92 2.70 -6.63
CA ILE A 202 -1.60 1.39 -7.20
C ILE A 202 -2.54 1.01 -8.35
N ARG A 203 -3.83 1.36 -8.28
CA ARG A 203 -4.79 1.23 -9.41
C ARG A 203 -4.42 2.13 -10.58
N ASN A 204 -4.10 3.38 -10.31
CA ASN A 204 -3.71 4.35 -11.33
C ASN A 204 -2.42 3.93 -12.05
N HIS A 205 -1.45 3.35 -11.32
CA HIS A 205 -0.24 2.80 -11.94
C HIS A 205 -0.55 1.64 -12.89
N LEU A 206 -1.43 0.71 -12.51
CA LEU A 206 -1.85 -0.39 -13.39
C LEU A 206 -2.65 0.10 -14.61
N SER A 207 -3.56 1.05 -14.40
CA SER A 207 -4.32 1.69 -15.48
C SER A 207 -3.38 2.39 -16.49
N ASN A 208 -2.39 3.12 -16.00
CA ASN A 208 -1.36 3.75 -16.83
C ASN A 208 -0.52 2.74 -17.60
N LEU A 209 -0.12 1.63 -16.97
CA LEU A 209 0.60 0.54 -17.64
C LEU A 209 -0.21 -0.01 -18.84
N ASN A 210 -1.51 -0.21 -18.66
CA ASN A 210 -2.40 -0.72 -19.70
C ASN A 210 -2.64 0.28 -20.84
N LYS A 211 -2.68 1.58 -20.51
CA LYS A 211 -2.90 2.68 -21.47
C LYS A 211 -1.67 2.92 -22.35
N TYR A 212 -0.46 2.85 -21.78
CA TYR A 212 0.78 3.18 -22.47
C TYR A 212 1.59 1.93 -22.82
N ARG A 213 1.05 1.14 -23.76
CA ARG A 213 1.68 -0.11 -24.19
C ARG A 213 3.05 0.14 -24.83
N ASP A 214 3.28 1.18 -25.59
CA ASP A 214 4.56 1.29 -26.33
C ASP A 214 5.76 1.79 -25.49
N GLN A 215 5.61 1.90 -24.15
CA GLN A 215 6.71 2.32 -23.29
C GLN A 215 7.85 1.29 -23.24
N ARG A 216 9.07 1.78 -23.46
CA ARG A 216 10.32 1.03 -23.26
C ARG A 216 10.47 0.63 -21.79
N ASP A 217 11.01 -0.57 -21.55
CA ASP A 217 11.24 -1.14 -20.22
C ASP A 217 9.95 -1.34 -19.38
N ARG A 218 8.77 -1.37 -20.00
CA ARG A 218 7.51 -1.62 -19.28
C ARG A 218 7.45 -3.05 -18.71
N PRO A 219 6.84 -3.26 -17.54
CA PRO A 219 6.44 -4.59 -17.07
C PRO A 219 5.57 -5.34 -18.07
N ASP A 220 5.81 -6.64 -18.23
CA ASP A 220 4.98 -7.51 -19.05
C ASP A 220 4.19 -8.50 -18.18
N LEU A 221 2.88 -8.26 -18.07
CA LEU A 221 1.97 -9.11 -17.29
C LEU A 221 1.75 -10.50 -17.91
N SER A 222 2.23 -10.75 -19.14
CA SER A 222 2.25 -12.09 -19.72
C SER A 222 3.25 -13.02 -19.02
N LEU A 223 4.33 -12.44 -18.48
CA LEU A 223 5.39 -13.14 -17.76
C LEU A 223 4.88 -13.60 -16.38
N PRO A 224 5.06 -14.87 -16.02
CA PRO A 224 4.59 -15.40 -14.73
C PRO A 224 5.14 -14.67 -13.51
N GLU A 225 6.42 -14.27 -13.56
CA GLU A 225 7.10 -13.60 -12.45
C GLU A 225 6.53 -12.20 -12.19
N SER A 226 6.42 -11.38 -13.24
CA SER A 226 5.77 -10.07 -13.17
C SER A 226 4.33 -10.20 -12.70
N LEU A 227 3.53 -11.10 -13.30
CA LEU A 227 2.14 -11.30 -12.88
C LEU A 227 2.04 -11.68 -11.39
N GLN A 228 2.93 -12.55 -10.91
CA GLN A 228 2.97 -12.98 -9.52
C GLN A 228 3.19 -11.78 -8.58
N LEU A 229 4.11 -10.87 -8.90
CA LEU A 229 4.36 -9.67 -8.09
C LEU A 229 3.11 -8.77 -8.00
N TYR A 230 2.39 -8.57 -9.11
CA TYR A 230 1.17 -7.77 -9.12
C TYR A 230 0.04 -8.44 -8.32
N LEU A 231 -0.13 -9.75 -8.47
CA LEU A 231 -1.10 -10.52 -7.70
C LEU A 231 -0.78 -10.46 -6.21
N ASP A 232 0.47 -10.75 -5.81
CA ASP A 232 0.91 -10.71 -4.41
C ASP A 232 0.65 -9.34 -3.79
N THR A 233 0.93 -8.26 -4.53
CA THR A 233 0.62 -6.89 -4.10
C THR A 233 -0.88 -6.68 -3.86
N ARG A 234 -1.75 -7.19 -4.73
CA ARG A 234 -3.21 -7.07 -4.56
C ARG A 234 -3.75 -7.96 -3.44
N PHE A 235 -3.18 -9.14 -3.25
CA PHE A 235 -3.56 -10.03 -2.15
C PHE A 235 -3.13 -9.46 -0.79
N GLU A 236 -1.96 -8.85 -0.71
CA GLU A 236 -1.54 -8.12 0.49
C GLU A 236 -2.45 -6.90 0.73
N GLN A 237 -2.78 -6.14 -0.32
CA GLN A 237 -3.77 -5.05 -0.24
C GLN A 237 -5.10 -5.54 0.34
N LEU A 238 -5.65 -6.65 -0.18
CA LEU A 238 -6.89 -7.25 0.32
C LEU A 238 -6.77 -7.67 1.79
N LYS A 239 -5.67 -8.34 2.16
CA LYS A 239 -5.43 -8.77 3.52
C LYS A 239 -5.45 -7.57 4.48
N ILE A 240 -4.68 -6.53 4.18
CA ILE A 240 -4.57 -5.35 5.03
C ILE A 240 -5.87 -4.54 5.07
N ALA A 241 -6.59 -4.43 3.95
CA ALA A 241 -7.90 -3.80 3.91
C ALA A 241 -8.89 -4.49 4.86
N THR A 242 -8.87 -5.83 4.92
CA THR A 242 -9.72 -6.58 5.85
C THR A 242 -9.27 -6.51 7.31
N GLU A 243 -7.97 -6.39 7.58
CA GLU A 243 -7.44 -6.24 8.95
C GLU A 243 -7.70 -4.82 9.50
N LEU A 244 -7.72 -3.81 8.63
CA LEU A 244 -8.16 -2.45 8.96
C LEU A 244 -9.69 -2.26 8.92
N GLU A 245 -10.44 -3.33 8.66
CA GLU A 245 -11.91 -3.32 8.57
C GLU A 245 -12.46 -2.31 7.54
N LEU A 246 -11.68 -2.05 6.48
CA LEU A 246 -12.05 -1.17 5.37
C LEU A 246 -12.83 -1.97 4.32
N TRP A 247 -14.04 -2.41 4.66
CA TRP A 247 -14.81 -3.40 3.87
C TRP A 247 -15.09 -2.98 2.42
N GLN A 248 -15.38 -1.70 2.17
CA GLN A 248 -15.52 -1.17 0.81
C GLN A 248 -14.22 -1.29 0.00
N GLU A 249 -13.08 -0.97 0.63
CA GLU A 249 -11.77 -1.05 -0.03
C GLU A 249 -11.30 -2.50 -0.19
N ALA A 250 -11.64 -3.37 0.75
CA ALA A 250 -11.43 -4.80 0.62
C ALA A 250 -12.21 -5.36 -0.58
N PHE A 251 -13.48 -4.96 -0.75
CA PHE A 251 -14.27 -5.35 -1.91
C PHE A 251 -13.68 -4.83 -3.24
N ARG A 252 -13.26 -3.55 -3.29
CA ARG A 252 -12.54 -3.02 -4.47
C ARG A 252 -11.23 -3.77 -4.76
N SER A 253 -10.52 -4.21 -3.73
CA SER A 253 -9.30 -5.01 -3.89
C SER A 253 -9.59 -6.39 -4.51
N ILE A 254 -10.75 -6.96 -4.23
CA ILE A 254 -11.23 -8.20 -4.87
C ILE A 254 -11.52 -7.97 -6.35
N GLU A 255 -12.17 -6.85 -6.68
CA GLU A 255 -12.39 -6.46 -8.08
C GLU A 255 -11.07 -6.26 -8.81
N ASP A 256 -10.07 -5.67 -8.16
CA ASP A 256 -8.72 -5.52 -8.74
C ASP A 256 -8.06 -6.87 -9.03
N ILE A 257 -8.16 -7.84 -8.10
CA ILE A 257 -7.64 -9.21 -8.30
C ILE A 257 -8.37 -9.87 -9.46
N HIS A 258 -9.70 -9.84 -9.46
CA HIS A 258 -10.51 -10.42 -10.53
C HIS A 258 -10.21 -9.77 -11.89
N GLY A 259 -10.04 -8.44 -11.93
CA GLY A 259 -9.64 -7.70 -13.12
C GLY A 259 -8.32 -8.19 -13.70
N LEU A 260 -7.30 -8.41 -12.85
CA LEU A 260 -6.02 -8.99 -13.27
C LEU A 260 -6.18 -10.42 -13.82
N MET A 261 -7.02 -11.24 -13.18
CA MET A 261 -7.31 -12.61 -13.65
C MET A 261 -7.91 -12.60 -15.05
N CYS A 262 -8.87 -11.72 -15.30
CA CYS A 262 -9.54 -11.55 -16.59
C CYS A 262 -8.60 -10.99 -17.66
N MET A 263 -7.75 -10.02 -17.30
CA MET A 263 -6.77 -9.42 -18.22
C MET A 263 -5.78 -10.45 -18.77
N VAL A 264 -5.25 -11.34 -17.93
CA VAL A 264 -4.23 -12.32 -18.33
C VAL A 264 -4.82 -13.69 -18.67
N LYS A 265 -6.14 -13.89 -18.46
CA LYS A 265 -6.84 -15.16 -18.65
C LYS A 265 -6.16 -16.32 -17.90
N LYS A 266 -5.62 -16.03 -16.71
CA LYS A 266 -4.94 -17.01 -15.86
C LYS A 266 -5.50 -16.94 -14.44
N THR A 267 -5.81 -18.10 -13.89
CA THR A 267 -6.23 -18.22 -12.49
C THR A 267 -5.00 -18.30 -11.58
N PRO A 268 -4.96 -17.57 -10.45
CA PRO A 268 -3.91 -17.67 -9.45
C PRO A 268 -3.81 -19.07 -8.86
N LYS A 269 -2.70 -19.35 -8.17
CA LYS A 269 -2.48 -20.63 -7.47
C LYS A 269 -3.64 -20.95 -6.52
N PRO A 270 -4.05 -22.22 -6.35
CA PRO A 270 -5.16 -22.61 -5.47
C PRO A 270 -5.06 -22.07 -4.04
N GLN A 271 -3.85 -21.99 -3.47
CA GLN A 271 -3.60 -21.42 -2.15
C GLN A 271 -4.02 -19.94 -2.07
N MET A 272 -3.72 -19.15 -3.09
CA MET A 272 -4.12 -17.74 -3.17
C MET A 272 -5.63 -17.61 -3.38
N MET A 273 -6.22 -18.47 -4.20
CA MET A 273 -7.67 -18.51 -4.39
C MET A 273 -8.42 -18.90 -3.10
N ALA A 274 -7.82 -19.72 -2.24
CA ALA A 274 -8.41 -20.00 -0.93
C ALA A 274 -8.43 -18.76 -0.04
N ILE A 275 -7.37 -17.93 -0.06
CA ILE A 275 -7.37 -16.64 0.62
C ILE A 275 -8.44 -15.73 0.04
N TYR A 276 -8.54 -15.65 -1.29
CA TYR A 276 -9.56 -14.85 -1.99
C TYR A 276 -10.98 -15.20 -1.53
N TYR A 277 -11.38 -16.48 -1.57
CA TYR A 277 -12.71 -16.90 -1.13
C TYR A 277 -12.90 -16.76 0.39
N SER A 278 -11.87 -17.01 1.20
CA SER A 278 -11.92 -16.80 2.65
C SER A 278 -12.14 -15.33 3.03
N LYS A 279 -11.59 -14.38 2.27
CA LYS A 279 -11.87 -12.96 2.47
C LYS A 279 -13.27 -12.58 1.95
N LEU A 280 -13.72 -13.16 0.83
CA LEU A 280 -15.09 -12.97 0.34
C LEU A 280 -16.16 -13.39 1.33
N THR A 281 -16.00 -14.52 2.03
CA THR A 281 -16.99 -14.96 3.03
C THR A 281 -17.16 -13.90 4.11
N LYS A 282 -16.07 -13.29 4.60
CA LYS A 282 -16.13 -12.19 5.58
C LYS A 282 -16.80 -10.95 5.01
N ILE A 283 -16.39 -10.52 3.80
CA ILE A 283 -16.93 -9.30 3.18
C ILE A 283 -18.45 -9.42 2.96
N PHE A 284 -18.91 -10.55 2.41
CA PHE A 284 -20.34 -10.75 2.15
C PHE A 284 -21.18 -10.94 3.41
N TRP A 285 -20.58 -11.45 4.49
CA TRP A 285 -21.25 -11.48 5.78
C TRP A 285 -21.54 -10.07 6.29
N ILE A 286 -20.55 -9.20 6.22
CA ILE A 286 -20.64 -7.82 6.72
C ILE A 286 -21.52 -6.95 5.82
N SER A 287 -21.56 -7.23 4.51
CA SER A 287 -22.46 -6.55 3.58
C SER A 287 -23.88 -7.14 3.55
N GLU A 288 -24.23 -8.00 4.51
CA GLU A 288 -25.54 -8.68 4.65
C GLU A 288 -25.99 -9.41 3.36
N SER A 289 -25.02 -9.85 2.56
CA SER A 289 -25.26 -10.50 1.27
C SER A 289 -25.19 -12.02 1.43
N HIS A 290 -26.12 -12.58 2.20
CA HIS A 290 -26.07 -13.96 2.69
C HIS A 290 -26.02 -15.02 1.57
N LEU A 291 -26.67 -14.77 0.43
CA LEU A 291 -26.59 -15.66 -0.74
C LEU A 291 -25.16 -15.79 -1.28
N TYR A 292 -24.48 -14.66 -1.49
CA TYR A 292 -23.10 -14.64 -1.97
C TYR A 292 -22.12 -15.13 -0.91
N HIS A 293 -22.42 -14.90 0.37
CA HIS A 293 -21.68 -15.48 1.50
C HIS A 293 -21.71 -17.02 1.47
N ALA A 294 -22.90 -17.62 1.34
CA ALA A 294 -23.05 -19.07 1.24
C ALA A 294 -22.32 -19.64 0.01
N TYR A 295 -22.41 -18.95 -1.13
CA TYR A 295 -21.72 -19.37 -2.34
C TYR A 295 -20.19 -19.25 -2.22
N ALA A 296 -19.67 -18.19 -1.59
CA ALA A 296 -18.24 -18.04 -1.32
C ALA A 296 -17.72 -19.18 -0.42
N TRP A 297 -18.49 -19.56 0.60
CA TRP A 297 -18.17 -20.72 1.45
C TRP A 297 -18.14 -22.02 0.66
N TYR A 298 -19.12 -22.24 -0.22
CA TYR A 298 -19.15 -23.41 -1.09
C TYR A 298 -17.90 -23.49 -1.98
N LYS A 299 -17.54 -22.39 -2.65
CA LYS A 299 -16.32 -22.32 -3.48
C LYS A 299 -15.06 -22.57 -2.67
N LEU A 300 -14.96 -21.99 -1.47
CA LEU A 300 -13.85 -22.22 -0.55
C LEU A 300 -13.75 -23.69 -0.14
N TYR A 301 -14.87 -24.32 0.22
CA TYR A 301 -14.92 -25.75 0.58
C TYR A 301 -14.47 -26.66 -0.56
N VAL A 302 -15.02 -26.47 -1.76
CA VAL A 302 -14.66 -27.29 -2.95
C VAL A 302 -13.18 -27.15 -3.26
N LEU A 303 -12.64 -25.93 -3.20
CA LEU A 303 -11.23 -25.65 -3.46
C LEU A 303 -10.31 -26.28 -2.40
N GLN A 304 -10.64 -26.11 -1.13
CA GLN A 304 -9.87 -26.68 -0.02
C GLN A 304 -9.87 -28.21 -0.08
N LYS A 305 -11.04 -28.83 -0.28
CA LYS A 305 -11.17 -30.29 -0.41
C LYS A 305 -10.35 -30.89 -1.58
N SER A 306 -10.24 -30.16 -2.69
CA SER A 306 -9.55 -30.66 -3.90
C SER A 306 -8.03 -30.47 -3.86
N TYR A 307 -7.53 -29.38 -3.27
CA TYR A 307 -6.12 -29.02 -3.36
C TYR A 307 -5.35 -29.08 -2.04
N ASN A 308 -6.00 -29.05 -0.88
CA ASN A 308 -5.32 -29.07 0.42
C ASN A 308 -5.31 -30.48 1.02
N LYS A 309 -4.17 -31.17 0.86
CA LYS A 309 -3.96 -32.53 1.37
C LYS A 309 -3.78 -32.62 2.89
N ASN A 310 -3.57 -31.47 3.56
CA ASN A 310 -3.32 -31.41 5.00
C ASN A 310 -4.59 -31.16 5.82
N LEU A 311 -5.77 -31.17 5.20
CA LEU A 311 -7.04 -30.98 5.89
C LEU A 311 -7.34 -32.18 6.79
N THR A 312 -7.55 -31.91 8.07
CA THR A 312 -8.07 -32.93 8.98
C THR A 312 -9.55 -33.16 8.72
N GLN A 313 -10.07 -34.32 9.15
CA GLN A 313 -11.50 -34.60 9.06
C GLN A 313 -12.34 -33.60 9.87
N LYS A 314 -11.79 -33.06 10.96
CA LYS A 314 -12.44 -32.01 11.76
C LYS A 314 -12.55 -30.70 11.00
N ASP A 315 -11.50 -30.29 10.28
CA ASP A 315 -11.52 -29.08 9.45
C ASP A 315 -12.54 -29.21 8.31
N LEU A 316 -12.58 -30.39 7.67
CA LEU A 316 -13.55 -30.68 6.62
C LEU A 316 -14.99 -30.60 7.15
N GLN A 317 -15.25 -31.17 8.33
CA GLN A 317 -16.55 -31.10 8.99
C GLN A 317 -16.94 -29.66 9.31
N LEU A 318 -16.02 -28.87 9.90
CA LEU A 318 -16.27 -27.47 10.23
C LEU A 318 -16.63 -26.65 8.99
N MET A 319 -15.89 -26.83 7.89
CA MET A 319 -16.17 -26.15 6.64
C MET A 319 -17.51 -26.59 6.03
N ALA A 320 -17.82 -27.89 6.04
CA ALA A 320 -19.09 -28.41 5.53
C ALA A 320 -20.28 -27.89 6.35
N SER A 321 -20.18 -27.88 7.68
CA SER A 321 -21.17 -27.28 8.57
C SER A 321 -21.33 -25.79 8.30
N SER A 322 -20.23 -25.05 8.09
CA SER A 322 -20.28 -23.62 7.77
C SER A 322 -21.01 -23.35 6.45
N VAL A 323 -20.75 -24.17 5.40
CA VAL A 323 -21.47 -24.08 4.12
C VAL A 323 -22.97 -24.34 4.31
N LEU A 324 -23.32 -25.41 5.03
CA LEU A 324 -24.72 -25.77 5.27
C LEU A 324 -25.46 -24.68 6.06
N LEU A 325 -24.87 -24.22 7.17
CA LEU A 325 -25.44 -23.16 8.00
C LEU A 325 -25.59 -21.85 7.23
N ALA A 326 -24.59 -21.47 6.43
CA ALA A 326 -24.66 -20.29 5.58
C ALA A 326 -25.80 -20.41 4.55
N ALA A 327 -25.97 -21.58 3.93
CA ALA A 327 -27.00 -21.82 2.93
C ALA A 327 -28.43 -21.79 3.51
N ILE A 328 -28.66 -22.40 4.68
CA ILE A 328 -29.99 -22.38 5.31
C ILE A 328 -30.33 -21.01 5.95
N SER A 329 -29.32 -20.18 6.22
CA SER A 329 -29.51 -18.83 6.74
C SER A 329 -29.88 -17.82 5.64
N VAL A 330 -29.83 -18.23 4.35
CA VAL A 330 -30.29 -17.38 3.25
C VAL A 330 -31.81 -17.29 3.31
N VAL A 331 -32.32 -16.07 3.45
CA VAL A 331 -33.76 -15.83 3.46
C VAL A 331 -34.35 -16.19 2.10
N PRO A 332 -35.35 -17.08 2.01
CA PRO A 332 -35.88 -17.57 0.73
C PRO A 332 -36.67 -16.54 -0.08
N TYR A 333 -37.03 -15.39 0.50
CA TYR A 333 -37.82 -14.34 -0.16
C TYR A 333 -37.21 -12.96 0.07
N ASP A 334 -36.66 -12.36 -0.98
CA ASP A 334 -36.32 -10.94 -0.97
C ASP A 334 -37.62 -10.12 -1.06
N HIS A 335 -37.86 -9.25 -0.07
CA HIS A 335 -39.13 -8.53 0.12
C HIS A 335 -39.30 -7.35 -0.85
N ARG A 336 -38.94 -7.50 -2.13
CA ARG A 336 -38.96 -6.41 -3.13
C ARG A 336 -40.03 -6.57 -4.20
N HIS A 337 -41.17 -7.15 -3.84
CA HIS A 337 -42.35 -7.12 -4.69
C HIS A 337 -42.85 -5.67 -4.78
N GLY A 338 -42.56 -5.00 -5.92
CA GLY A 338 -42.95 -3.61 -6.19
C GLY A 338 -41.81 -2.62 -6.42
N ALA A 339 -40.55 -3.07 -6.47
CA ALA A 339 -39.42 -2.19 -6.78
C ALA A 339 -39.54 -1.56 -8.18
N PRO A 340 -39.23 -0.25 -8.35
CA PRO A 340 -39.23 0.41 -9.65
C PRO A 340 -38.26 -0.26 -10.63
N HIS A 341 -38.56 -0.17 -11.93
CA HIS A 341 -37.82 -0.88 -12.99
C HIS A 341 -36.29 -0.63 -12.95
N PHE A 342 -35.89 0.60 -12.64
CA PHE A 342 -34.48 0.98 -12.50
C PHE A 342 -33.74 0.25 -11.35
N GLU A 343 -34.44 -0.07 -10.25
CA GLU A 343 -33.84 -0.85 -9.16
C GLU A 343 -33.61 -2.32 -9.57
N ILE A 344 -34.52 -2.87 -10.38
CA ILE A 344 -34.40 -4.22 -10.92
C ILE A 344 -33.22 -4.32 -11.92
N GLU A 345 -33.03 -3.32 -12.78
CA GLU A 345 -31.89 -3.28 -13.71
C GLU A 345 -30.55 -3.18 -12.96
N ASN A 346 -30.45 -2.29 -11.96
CA ASN A 346 -29.26 -2.18 -11.12
C ASN A 346 -28.95 -3.49 -10.37
N GLU A 347 -29.97 -4.21 -9.93
CA GLU A 347 -29.81 -5.49 -9.24
C GLU A 347 -29.36 -6.62 -10.18
N LYS A 348 -29.85 -6.62 -11.43
CA LYS A 348 -29.35 -7.53 -12.48
C LYS A 348 -27.88 -7.26 -12.79
N GLU A 349 -27.48 -6.00 -12.94
CA GLU A 349 -26.07 -5.64 -13.18
C GLU A 349 -25.18 -6.04 -11.99
N ARG A 350 -25.64 -5.75 -10.76
CA ARG A 350 -24.95 -6.16 -9.52
C ARG A 350 -24.79 -7.67 -9.45
N SER A 351 -25.83 -8.43 -9.79
CA SER A 351 -25.82 -9.90 -9.77
C SER A 351 -24.84 -10.47 -10.79
N LEU A 352 -24.81 -9.94 -12.02
CA LEU A 352 -23.84 -10.33 -13.05
C LEU A 352 -22.40 -10.05 -12.60
N LYS A 353 -22.16 -8.90 -11.96
CA LYS A 353 -20.86 -8.56 -11.40
C LYS A 353 -20.45 -9.53 -10.29
N MET A 354 -21.34 -9.86 -9.36
CA MET A 354 -21.06 -10.85 -8.31
C MET A 354 -20.80 -12.25 -8.87
N ALA A 355 -21.53 -12.63 -9.93
CA ALA A 355 -21.32 -13.90 -10.62
C ALA A 355 -19.90 -14.01 -11.20
N GLY A 356 -19.41 -12.94 -11.82
CA GLY A 356 -18.02 -12.84 -12.28
C GLY A 356 -17.02 -13.03 -11.14
N LEU A 357 -17.16 -12.28 -10.05
CA LEU A 357 -16.25 -12.34 -8.89
C LEU A 357 -16.20 -13.71 -8.21
N LEU A 358 -17.33 -14.42 -8.19
CA LEU A 358 -17.47 -15.76 -7.59
C LEU A 358 -17.22 -16.90 -8.59
N GLY A 359 -17.00 -16.57 -9.87
CA GLY A 359 -16.72 -17.53 -10.93
C GLY A 359 -17.89 -18.47 -11.19
N PHE A 360 -19.11 -17.94 -11.27
CA PHE A 360 -20.29 -18.64 -11.79
C PHE A 360 -20.94 -17.84 -12.93
N SER A 361 -21.66 -18.52 -13.81
CA SER A 361 -22.38 -17.90 -14.92
C SER A 361 -23.86 -17.75 -14.56
N LEU A 362 -24.39 -16.54 -14.70
CA LEU A 362 -25.83 -16.30 -14.73
C LEU A 362 -26.25 -16.23 -16.20
N ASP A 363 -27.36 -16.89 -16.54
CA ASP A 363 -27.99 -16.69 -17.85
C ASP A 363 -28.70 -15.33 -17.84
N PRO A 364 -28.25 -14.34 -18.63
CA PRO A 364 -28.84 -13.00 -18.63
C PRO A 364 -30.29 -12.97 -19.13
N LYS A 365 -30.77 -14.05 -19.78
CA LYS A 365 -32.13 -14.16 -20.32
C LYS A 365 -33.13 -14.82 -19.37
N ARG A 366 -32.67 -15.39 -18.25
CA ARG A 366 -33.55 -16.04 -17.29
C ARG A 366 -34.18 -14.97 -16.40
N ASP A 367 -35.48 -14.77 -16.53
CA ASP A 367 -36.18 -13.74 -15.79
C ASP A 367 -36.21 -14.12 -14.30
N ALA A 368 -35.82 -13.21 -13.42
CA ALA A 368 -35.79 -13.44 -11.97
C ALA A 368 -37.19 -13.66 -11.36
N ARG A 369 -38.24 -13.63 -12.19
CA ARG A 369 -39.65 -13.87 -11.87
C ARG A 369 -40.10 -15.30 -12.14
N GLU A 370 -39.25 -16.16 -12.71
CA GLU A 370 -39.55 -17.59 -12.89
C GLU A 370 -38.99 -18.41 -11.70
N VAL A 371 -39.61 -18.26 -10.53
CA VAL A 371 -39.71 -19.30 -9.50
C VAL A 371 -41.10 -19.28 -8.90
#